data_AF-A0A1G4J2S2-F1
#
_entry.id   AF-A0A1G4J2S2-F1
#
_cell.length_a   1.000
_cell.length_b   1.000
_cell.length_c   1.000
_cell.angle_alpha   90.00
_cell.angle_beta   90.00
_cell.angle_gamma   90.00
#
_symmetry.space_group_name_H-M   'P 1'
#
loop_
_entity.id
_entity.type
_entity.pdbx_description
1 polymer ?
#
loop_
_entity_poly.entity_id
_entity_poly.type
_entity_poly.pdbx_seq_one_letter_code
_entity_poly.pdbx_strand_id
1 'polypeptide(L)'
;MSNFLDQFILEDVAKNCPKQFVAYHKCISENHEDPSQCVFRQKDLAVCIKEKVPSVQKVMQNCGTQMARYEQCVRDHMATRTINENCLGLLEEMRQCAEKQVSGVRPINEL
;
A
#
# COMPACT_ATOMS: atom_id res chain seq x y z
N MET A 1 -10.13 -3.30 -13.84
CA MET A 1 -9.95 -3.25 -12.37
C MET A 1 -9.24 -1.94 -12.10
N SER A 2 -9.79 -1.10 -11.22
CA SER A 2 -9.43 0.32 -11.19
C SER A 2 -7.98 0.50 -10.71
N ASN A 3 -7.12 1.01 -11.59
CA ASN A 3 -5.76 1.49 -11.25
C ASN A 3 -5.81 2.80 -10.42
N PHE A 4 -7.02 3.31 -10.15
CA PHE A 4 -7.26 4.57 -9.48
C PHE A 4 -6.71 4.54 -8.05
N LEU A 5 -7.04 3.49 -7.27
CA LEU A 5 -6.58 3.38 -5.89
C LEU A 5 -5.06 3.39 -5.82
N ASP A 6 -4.41 2.58 -6.67
CA ASP A 6 -2.96 2.43 -6.69
C ASP A 6 -2.29 3.75 -7.10
N GLN A 7 -2.80 4.42 -8.14
CA GLN A 7 -2.29 5.71 -8.59
C GLN A 7 -2.51 6.81 -7.55
N PHE A 8 -3.70 6.89 -6.95
CA PHE A 8 -4.03 7.89 -5.94
C PHE A 8 -3.13 7.77 -4.71
N ILE A 9 -2.94 6.55 -4.19
CA ILE A 9 -2.06 6.30 -3.06
C ILE A 9 -0.62 6.67 -3.42
N LEU A 10 -0.15 6.31 -4.62
CA LEU A 10 1.21 6.65 -5.06
C LEU A 10 1.43 8.17 -5.14
N GLU A 11 0.49 8.92 -5.72
CA GLU A 11 0.54 10.37 -5.80
C GLU A 11 0.52 11.02 -4.40
N ASP A 12 -0.34 10.55 -3.50
CA ASP A 12 -0.42 11.08 -2.13
C ASP A 12 0.84 10.77 -1.31
N VAL A 13 1.44 9.58 -1.52
CA VAL A 13 2.74 9.23 -0.93
C VAL A 13 3.85 10.12 -1.47
N ALA A 14 3.92 10.32 -2.79
CA ALA A 14 4.93 11.19 -3.40
C ALA A 14 4.80 12.64 -2.92
N LYS A 15 3.57 13.12 -2.69
CA LYS A 15 3.28 14.47 -2.19
C LYS A 15 3.68 14.66 -0.72
N ASN A 16 3.40 13.70 0.15
CA ASN A 16 3.61 13.87 1.60
C ASN A 16 4.94 13.28 2.10
N CYS A 17 5.52 12.31 1.39
CA CYS A 17 6.77 11.63 1.75
C CYS A 17 7.84 11.67 0.63
N PRO A 18 8.07 12.82 -0.06
CA PRO A 18 8.91 12.86 -1.26
C PRO A 18 10.36 12.42 -0.99
N LYS A 19 10.93 12.78 0.17
CA LYS A 19 12.32 12.47 0.51
C LYS A 19 12.53 10.97 0.69
N GLN A 20 11.69 10.33 1.49
CA GLN A 20 11.75 8.89 1.76
C GLN A 20 11.42 8.09 0.51
N PHE A 21 10.44 8.56 -0.27
CA PHE A 21 10.04 7.93 -1.52
C PHE A 21 11.20 7.88 -2.52
N VAL A 22 11.83 9.03 -2.80
CA VAL A 22 12.99 9.10 -3.70
C VAL A 22 14.17 8.31 -3.14
N ALA A 23 14.46 8.41 -1.84
CA ALA A 23 15.58 7.70 -1.23
C ALA A 23 15.44 6.17 -1.31
N TYR A 24 14.22 5.65 -1.14
CA TYR A 24 13.92 4.23 -1.31
C TYR A 24 14.07 3.80 -2.77
N HIS A 25 13.45 4.50 -3.71
CA HIS A 25 13.55 4.17 -5.13
C HIS A 25 14.99 4.27 -5.67
N LYS A 26 15.76 5.26 -5.21
CA LYS A 26 17.19 5.37 -5.52
C LYS A 26 17.97 4.15 -5.02
N CYS A 27 17.75 3.75 -3.77
CA CYS A 27 18.40 2.57 -3.21
C CYS A 27 18.09 1.30 -4.03
N ILE A 28 16.82 1.08 -4.38
CA ILE A 28 16.39 -0.07 -5.17
C ILE A 28 17.04 -0.06 -6.57
N SER A 29 17.13 1.11 -7.20
CA SER A 29 17.79 1.25 -8.50
C SER A 29 19.29 0.91 -8.43
N GLU A 30 19.97 1.32 -7.36
CA GLU A 30 21.40 1.08 -7.14
C GLU A 30 21.69 -0.38 -6.73
N ASN A 31 20.74 -1.04 -6.07
CA ASN A 31 20.87 -2.40 -5.52
C ASN A 31 19.86 -3.36 -6.15
N HIS A 32 19.65 -3.27 -7.47
CA HIS A 32 18.63 -4.07 -8.16
C HIS A 32 18.89 -5.59 -8.10
N GLU A 33 20.15 -6.01 -7.96
CA GLU A 33 20.54 -7.42 -7.76
C GLU A 33 20.21 -7.92 -6.35
N ASP A 34 20.27 -7.04 -5.34
CA ASP A 34 19.96 -7.36 -3.95
C ASP A 34 19.15 -6.24 -3.26
N PRO A 35 17.83 -6.17 -3.53
CA PRO A 35 16.94 -5.16 -2.94
C PRO A 35 16.82 -5.25 -1.41
N SER A 36 17.26 -6.36 -0.80
CA SER A 36 17.19 -6.55 0.65
C SER A 36 18.06 -5.54 1.41
N GLN A 37 19.08 -4.98 0.76
CA GLN A 37 19.91 -3.91 1.29
C GLN A 37 19.13 -2.62 1.56
N CYS A 38 17.95 -2.46 0.94
CA CYS A 38 17.12 -1.26 1.05
C CYS A 38 16.03 -1.35 2.12
N VAL A 39 16.01 -2.40 2.96
CA VAL A 39 14.99 -2.59 4.02
C VAL A 39 14.95 -1.40 4.99
N PHE A 40 16.08 -0.77 5.30
CA PHE A 40 16.11 0.42 6.15
C PHE A 40 15.37 1.60 5.51
N ARG A 41 15.54 1.82 4.19
CA ARG A 41 14.80 2.86 3.45
C ARG A 41 13.32 2.52 3.31
N GLN A 42 13.00 1.24 3.15
CA GLN A 42 11.61 0.78 3.15
C GLN A 42 10.93 1.11 4.49
N LYS A 43 11.63 0.89 5.62
CA LYS A 43 11.13 1.23 6.95
C LYS A 43 10.96 2.74 7.12
N ASP A 44 11.93 3.55 6.70
CA ASP A 44 11.83 5.02 6.73
C ASP A 44 10.59 5.51 5.96
N LEU A 45 10.36 4.96 4.77
CA LEU A 45 9.19 5.27 3.95
C LEU A 45 7.90 4.81 4.62
N ALA A 46 7.84 3.58 5.15
CA ALA A 46 6.66 3.06 5.83
C ALA A 46 6.25 3.89 7.05
N VAL A 47 7.23 4.36 7.84
CA VAL A 47 6.98 5.28 8.98
C VAL A 47 6.38 6.59 8.47
N CYS A 48 6.99 7.20 7.45
CA CYS A 48 6.47 8.44 6.89
C CYS A 48 5.04 8.26 6.36
N ILE A 49 4.77 7.18 5.62
CA ILE A 49 3.44 6.89 5.07
C ILE A 49 2.39 6.82 6.19
N LYS A 50 2.68 6.05 7.25
CA LYS A 50 1.77 5.88 8.39
C LYS A 50 1.47 7.22 9.10
N GLU A 51 2.47 8.10 9.21
CA GLU A 51 2.36 9.33 9.98
C GLU A 51 1.88 10.54 9.19
N LYS A 52 2.14 10.60 7.88
CA LYS A 52 2.01 11.82 7.07
C LYS A 52 1.08 11.70 5.87
N VAL A 53 0.70 10.50 5.43
CA VAL A 53 -0.12 10.31 4.23
C VAL A 53 -1.59 10.17 4.63
N PRO A 54 -2.44 11.20 4.43
CA PRO A 54 -3.80 11.21 4.97
C PRO A 54 -4.71 10.14 4.38
N SER A 55 -4.53 9.81 3.10
CA SER A 55 -5.28 8.73 2.46
C SER A 55 -5.04 7.39 3.14
N VAL A 56 -3.78 7.05 3.40
CA VAL A 56 -3.41 5.80 4.08
C VAL A 56 -3.92 5.79 5.52
N GLN A 57 -3.85 6.91 6.24
CA GLN A 57 -4.40 7.00 7.59
C GLN A 57 -5.91 6.72 7.62
N LYS A 58 -6.67 7.29 6.68
CA LYS A 58 -8.12 7.03 6.56
C LYS A 58 -8.40 5.56 6.26
N VAL A 59 -7.67 4.96 5.34
CA VAL A 59 -7.81 3.53 5.00
C VAL A 59 -7.50 2.66 6.22
N MET A 60 -6.39 2.91 6.92
CA MET A 60 -6.03 2.14 8.12
C MET A 60 -7.07 2.26 9.24
N GLN A 61 -7.66 3.45 9.42
CA GLN A 61 -8.67 3.69 10.46
C GLN A 61 -10.00 3.00 10.12
N ASN A 62 -10.45 3.06 8.86
CA ASN A 62 -11.78 2.62 8.46
C ASN A 62 -11.84 1.19 7.92
N CYS A 63 -10.71 0.64 7.46
CA CYS A 63 -10.62 -0.68 6.83
C CYS A 63 -9.78 -1.68 7.63
N GLY A 64 -9.41 -1.36 8.87
CA GLY A 64 -8.53 -2.21 9.70
C GLY A 64 -9.07 -3.63 9.89
N THR A 65 -10.39 -3.81 9.96
CA THR A 65 -11.02 -5.15 10.06
C THR A 65 -10.80 -5.98 8.80
N GLN A 66 -11.00 -5.38 7.62
CA GLN A 66 -10.79 -6.05 6.33
C GLN A 66 -9.31 -6.40 6.13
N MET A 67 -8.42 -5.47 6.50
CA MET A 67 -6.97 -5.69 6.49
C MET A 67 -6.60 -6.88 7.38
N ALA A 68 -7.06 -6.91 8.63
CA ALA A 68 -6.77 -7.99 9.57
C ALA A 68 -7.27 -9.36 9.07
N ARG A 69 -8.46 -9.42 8.47
CA ARG A 69 -9.02 -10.65 7.88
C ARG A 69 -8.17 -11.16 6.72
N TYR A 70 -7.79 -10.27 5.80
CA TYR A 70 -6.93 -10.63 4.67
C TYR A 70 -5.55 -11.08 5.15
N GLU A 71 -4.92 -10.34 6.05
CA GLU A 71 -3.62 -10.69 6.63
C GLU A 71 -3.66 -12.06 7.33
N GLN A 72 -4.73 -12.35 8.07
CA GLN A 72 -4.90 -13.64 8.71
C GLN A 72 -5.00 -14.77 7.69
N CYS A 73 -5.83 -14.60 6.65
CA CYS A 73 -5.93 -15.56 5.55
C CYS A 73 -4.58 -15.81 4.88
N VAL A 74 -3.82 -14.75 4.59
CA VAL A 74 -2.48 -14.88 4.01
C VAL A 74 -1.57 -15.69 4.92
N ARG A 75 -1.53 -15.40 6.22
CA ARG A 75 -0.71 -16.18 7.18
C ARG A 75 -1.07 -17.66 7.19
N ASP A 76 -2.38 -17.97 7.17
CA ASP A 76 -2.87 -19.34 7.24
C ASP A 76 -2.61 -20.15 5.96
N HIS A 77 -2.52 -19.48 4.80
CA HIS A 77 -2.37 -20.12 3.49
C HIS A 77 -1.02 -19.88 2.79
N MET A 78 -0.10 -19.15 3.41
CA MET A 78 1.23 -18.86 2.86
C MET A 78 2.08 -20.14 2.74
N ALA A 79 2.05 -21.00 3.75
CA ALA A 79 2.81 -22.25 3.76
C ALA A 79 2.31 -23.25 2.70
N THR A 80 1.00 -23.29 2.46
CA THR A 80 0.35 -24.19 1.50
C THR A 80 0.34 -23.66 0.07
N ARG A 81 0.77 -22.41 -0.14
CA ARG A 81 0.71 -21.71 -1.44
C ARG A 81 -0.70 -21.62 -2.03
N THR A 82 -1.72 -21.59 -1.18
CA THR A 82 -3.13 -21.53 -1.60
C THR A 82 -3.79 -20.16 -1.36
N ILE A 83 -2.99 -19.09 -1.35
CA ILE A 83 -3.47 -17.73 -1.08
C ILE A 83 -4.47 -17.27 -2.15
N ASN A 84 -4.22 -17.60 -3.42
CA ASN A 84 -5.07 -17.14 -4.52
C ASN A 84 -6.47 -17.75 -4.45
N GLU A 85 -6.57 -19.01 -4.04
CA GLU A 85 -7.83 -19.73 -3.93
C GLU A 85 -8.64 -19.26 -2.72
N ASN A 86 -7.98 -18.91 -1.62
CA ASN A 86 -8.64 -18.68 -0.33
C ASN A 86 -8.79 -17.20 0.06
N CYS A 87 -7.90 -16.33 -0.42
CA CYS A 87 -7.79 -14.96 0.09
C CYS A 87 -8.16 -13.87 -0.93
N LEU A 88 -8.38 -14.20 -2.21
CA LEU A 88 -8.72 -13.18 -3.23
C LEU A 88 -10.03 -12.46 -2.93
N GLY A 89 -11.05 -13.15 -2.39
CA GLY A 89 -12.30 -12.50 -1.98
C GLY A 89 -12.10 -11.46 -0.87
N LEU A 90 -11.25 -11.78 0.11
CA LEU A 90 -10.91 -10.86 1.21
C LEU A 90 -10.06 -9.68 0.72
N LEU A 91 -9.18 -9.91 -0.25
CA LEU A 91 -8.42 -8.85 -0.92
C LEU A 91 -9.37 -7.86 -1.59
N GLU A 92 -10.39 -8.36 -2.31
CA GLU A 92 -11.38 -7.53 -2.99
C GLU A 92 -12.22 -6.72 -1.98
N GLU A 93 -12.70 -7.34 -0.89
CA GLU A 93 -13.39 -6.62 0.20
C GLU A 93 -12.54 -5.49 0.78
N MET A 94 -11.25 -5.73 0.99
CA MET A 94 -10.31 -4.72 1.48
C MET A 94 -10.12 -3.58 0.47
N ARG A 95 -9.97 -3.90 -0.83
CA ARG A 95 -9.82 -2.88 -1.89
C ARG A 95 -11.08 -2.02 -2.00
N GLN A 96 -12.26 -2.61 -1.98
CA GLN A 96 -13.53 -1.88 -2.01
C GLN A 96 -13.70 -0.96 -0.80
N CYS A 97 -13.24 -1.40 0.38
CA CYS A 97 -13.24 -0.52 1.55
C CYS A 97 -12.31 0.68 1.34
N ALA A 98 -11.09 0.44 0.87
CA ALA A 98 -10.09 1.48 0.64
C ALA A 98 -10.54 2.49 -0.43
N GLU A 99 -11.07 2.02 -1.56
CA GLU A 99 -11.63 2.86 -2.62
C GLU A 99 -12.70 3.82 -2.08
N LYS A 100 -13.59 3.36 -1.20
CA LYS A 100 -14.61 4.21 -0.57
C LYS A 100 -14.04 5.32 0.32
N GLN A 101 -12.84 5.14 0.87
CA GLN A 101 -12.20 6.16 1.72
C GLN A 101 -11.53 7.27 0.90
N VAL A 102 -11.27 7.01 -0.38
CA VAL A 102 -10.56 7.92 -1.29
C VAL A 102 -11.44 8.40 -2.45
N SER A 103 -12.59 7.76 -2.67
CA SER A 103 -13.60 8.15 -3.65
C SER A 103 -14.15 9.54 -3.35
N GLY A 104 -14.05 10.45 -4.32
CA GLY A 104 -14.44 11.86 -4.20
C GLY A 104 -13.27 12.84 -4.23
N VAL A 105 -12.02 12.36 -4.14
CA VAL A 105 -10.81 13.15 -4.36
C VAL A 105 -10.29 12.83 -5.77
N ARG A 106 -10.15 13.85 -6.63
CA ARG A 106 -9.69 13.64 -8.01
C ARG A 106 -8.15 13.46 -8.04
N PRO A 107 -7.62 12.47 -8.79
CA PRO A 107 -6.19 12.34 -9.04
C PRO A 107 -5.68 13.56 -9.81
N ILE A 108 -4.38 13.83 -9.71
CA ILE A 108 -3.76 15.02 -10.33
C ILE A 108 -3.92 15.02 -11.85
N ASN A 109 -3.99 13.83 -12.47
CA ASN A 109 -4.19 13.66 -13.91
C ASN A 109 -5.63 13.92 -14.39
N GLU A 110 -6.57 14.24 -13.49
CA GLU A 110 -7.98 14.58 -13.80
C GLU A 110 -8.38 15.98 -13.30
N LEU A 111 -7.39 16.82 -12.98
CA LEU A 111 -7.53 18.27 -12.75
C LEU A 111 -7.25 19.05 -14.04
#